data_AF-A0A655AYE2-F1
#
_entry.id   AF-A0A655AYE2-F1
#
_cell.length_a   1.000
_cell.length_b   1.000
_cell.length_c   1.000
_cell.angle_alpha   90.00
_cell.angle_beta   90.00
_cell.angle_gamma   90.00
#
_symmetry.space_group_name_H-M   'P 1'
#
loop_
_entity.id
_entity.type
_entity.pdbx_description
1 polymer ?
#
loop_
_entity_poly.entity_id
_entity_poly.type
_entity_poly.pdbx_seq_one_letter_code
_entity_poly.pdbx_strand_id
1 'polypeptide(L)' 'MARRIVCDAHVGDKLAIGDTYGLIRFGSRLDTYLPAGAEPIVNVGQRAVAGETVLAECR' A
#
# COMPACT_ATOMS: atom_id res chain seq x y z
N MET A 1 13.78 -9.41 -4.73
CA MET A 1 12.53 -8.64 -4.94
C MET A 1 11.65 -9.31 -5.98
N ALA A 2 10.32 -9.16 -5.88
CA ALA A 2 9.42 -9.64 -6.91
C ALA A 2 9.66 -8.88 -8.23
N ARG A 3 9.57 -9.56 -9.37
CA ARG A 3 9.96 -9.04 -10.70
C ARG A 3 9.21 -7.77 -11.16
N ARG A 4 8.11 -7.43 -10.49
CA ARG A 4 7.20 -6.32 -10.85
C ARG A 4 7.20 -5.18 -9.83
N ILE A 5 8.07 -5.23 -8.83
CA ILE A 5 8.22 -4.16 -7.84
C ILE A 5 9.42 -3.30 -8.25
N VAL A 6 9.21 -1.99 -8.30
CA VAL A 6 10.26 -0.99 -8.46
C VAL A 6 10.56 -0.41 -7.09
N CYS A 7 11.84 -0.32 -6.73
CA CYS A 7 12.29 0.33 -5.51
C CYS A 7 13.35 1.34 -5.90
N ASP A 8 13.01 2.62 -5.77
CA ASP A 8 13.84 3.74 -6.21
C ASP A 8 14.63 4.34 -5.04
N ALA A 9 14.23 4.06 -3.79
CA ALA A 9 14.95 4.50 -2.60
C ALA A 9 16.23 3.69 -2.35
N HIS A 10 17.25 4.41 -1.89
CA HIS A 10 18.56 3.89 -1.55
C HIS A 10 18.89 4.18 -0.07
N VAL A 11 19.90 3.47 0.44
CA VAL A 11 20.36 3.67 1.81
C VAL A 11 20.92 5.08 1.96
N GLY A 12 20.39 5.83 2.93
CA GLY A 12 20.79 7.21 3.21
C GLY A 12 19.84 8.27 2.64
N ASP A 13 18.86 7.89 1.82
CA ASP A 13 17.85 8.81 1.32
C ASP A 13 17.00 9.38 2.46
N LYS A 14 16.70 10.68 2.38
CA LYS A 14 15.75 11.36 3.27
C LYS A 14 14.45 11.56 2.51
N LEU A 15 13.39 10.90 2.96
CA LEU A 15 12.05 10.97 2.37
C LEU A 15 11.13 11.79 3.26
N ALA A 16 10.30 12.62 2.66
CA ALA A 16 9.21 13.34 3.30
C ALA A 16 7.92 12.51 3.32
N ILE A 17 6.97 12.94 4.15
CA ILE A 17 5.63 12.34 4.16
C ILE A 17 4.97 12.59 2.80
N GLY A 18 4.51 11.51 2.16
CA GLY A 18 3.89 11.54 0.85
C GLY A 18 4.83 11.21 -0.31
N ASP A 19 6.14 11.09 -0.07
CA ASP A 19 7.08 10.73 -1.12
C ASP A 19 6.86 9.30 -1.62
N THR A 20 6.86 9.14 -2.94
CA THR A 20 6.84 7.83 -3.59
C THR A 20 8.27 7.30 -3.69
N TYR A 21 8.58 6.22 -2.97
CA TYR A 21 9.91 5.61 -2.94
C TYR A 21 10.03 4.34 -3.82
N GLY A 22 8.95 3.99 -4.48
CA GLY A 22 8.86 2.80 -5.32
C GLY A 22 7.45 2.59 -5.84
N LEU A 23 7.26 1.53 -6.60
CA LEU A 23 6.00 1.25 -7.27
C LEU A 23 5.76 -0.26 -7.38
N ILE A 24 4.57 -0.69 -6.94
CA ILE A 24 4.05 -2.02 -7.25
C ILE A 24 3.32 -1.92 -8.58
N ARG A 25 3.87 -2.55 -9.63
CA ARG A 25 3.29 -2.45 -10.98
C ARG A 25 2.00 -3.28 -11.10
N PHE A 26 1.16 -2.86 -12.04
CA PHE A 26 -0.08 -3.56 -12.41
C PHE A 26 0.13 -5.06 -12.67
N GLY A 27 -0.88 -5.85 -12.29
CA GLY A 27 -0.83 -7.31 -12.33
C GLY A 27 -0.09 -7.96 -11.17
N SER A 28 0.41 -7.17 -10.21
CA SER A 28 0.86 -7.66 -8.91
C SER A 28 -0.32 -7.76 -7.94
N ARG A 29 -0.23 -8.66 -6.96
CA ARG A 29 -1.13 -8.74 -5.80
C ARG A 29 -0.40 -8.20 -4.57
N LEU A 30 -1.11 -7.45 -3.74
CA LEU A 30 -0.65 -7.03 -2.43
C LEU A 30 -1.62 -7.57 -1.38
N ASP A 31 -1.07 -8.19 -0.35
CA ASP A 31 -1.82 -8.58 0.84
C ASP A 31 -1.60 -7.50 1.91
N THR A 32 -2.68 -6.97 2.48
CA THR A 32 -2.62 -5.98 3.56
C THR A 32 -2.97 -6.65 4.88
N TYR A 33 -2.08 -6.56 5.86
CA TYR A 33 -2.35 -7.04 7.21
C TYR A 33 -2.80 -5.87 8.07
N LEU A 34 -3.91 -6.06 8.77
CA LEU A 34 -4.49 -5.07 9.67
C LEU A 34 -4.22 -5.47 11.12
N PRO A 35 -4.08 -4.51 12.05
CA PRO A 35 -3.96 -4.82 13.47
C PRO A 35 -5.24 -5.48 13.99
N ALA A 36 -5.12 -6.19 15.12
CA ALA A 36 -6.28 -6.79 15.78
C ALA A 36 -7.29 -5.69 16.16
N GLY A 37 -8.57 -5.93 15.89
CA GLY A 37 -9.65 -4.98 16.15
C GLY A 37 -9.91 -3.96 15.04
N ALA A 38 -9.11 -3.94 13.97
CA ALA A 38 -9.43 -3.13 12.79
C ALA A 38 -10.71 -3.64 12.11
N GLU A 39 -11.61 -2.71 11.77
CA GLU A 39 -12.86 -3.00 11.09
C GLU A 39 -12.74 -2.62 9.59
N PRO A 40 -12.76 -3.59 8.66
CA PRO A 40 -12.71 -3.28 7.23
C PRO A 40 -13.94 -2.48 6.78
N ILE A 41 -13.70 -1.38 6.07
CA ILE A 41 -14.77 -0.50 5.55
C ILE A 41 -14.92 -0.58 4.02
N VAL A 42 -14.32 -1.62 3.42
CA VAL A 42 -14.36 -1.89 1.97
C VAL A 42 -14.99 -3.25 1.69
N ASN A 43 -15.56 -3.40 0.49
CA ASN A 43 -16.22 -4.63 0.06
C ASN A 43 -15.39 -5.43 -0.93
N VAL A 44 -15.59 -6.75 -0.96
CA VAL A 44 -14.98 -7.62 -1.98
C VAL A 44 -15.44 -7.19 -3.38
N GLY A 45 -14.50 -7.03 -4.30
CA GLY A 45 -14.76 -6.56 -5.66
C GLY A 45 -14.83 -5.03 -5.81
N GLN A 46 -14.80 -4.27 -4.71
CA GLN A 46 -14.69 -2.82 -4.76
C GLN A 46 -13.35 -2.41 -5.36
N ARG A 47 -13.39 -1.42 -6.27
CA ARG A 47 -12.17 -0.80 -6.79
C ARG A 47 -11.50 0.02 -5.69
N ALA A 48 -10.25 -0.27 -5.40
CA ALA A 48 -9.39 0.53 -4.52
C ALA A 48 -8.42 1.39 -5.34
N VAL A 49 -8.15 2.60 -4.86
CA VAL A 49 -7.17 3.55 -5.41
C VAL A 49 -6.10 3.79 -4.36
N ALA A 50 -4.83 3.63 -4.75
CA ALA A 50 -3.69 3.80 -3.86
C ALA A 50 -3.63 5.23 -3.31
N GLY A 51 -3.39 5.37 -2.00
CA GLY A 51 -3.32 6.67 -1.33
C GLY A 51 -4.68 7.33 -1.05
N GLU A 52 -5.79 6.78 -1.56
CA GLU A 52 -7.12 7.38 -1.43
C GLU A 52 -8.12 6.47 -0.72
N THR A 53 -8.13 5.18 -1.07
CA THR A 53 -9.09 4.23 -0.49
C THR A 53 -8.64 3.80 0.90
N VAL A 54 -9.38 4.23 1.92
CA VAL A 54 -9.23 3.74 3.29
C VAL A 54 -9.77 2.30 3.35
N LEU A 55 -8.92 1.36 3.77
CA LEU A 55 -9.29 -0.07 3.81
C LEU A 55 -10.02 -0.47 5.10
N ALA A 56 -9.67 0.17 6.22
CA ALA A 56 -10.23 -0.15 7.53
C ALA A 56 -10.10 1.03 8.50
N GLU A 57 -10.94 1.03 9.53
CA GLU A 57 -10.81 1.92 10.69
C GLU A 57 -10.24 1.14 11.88
N CYS A 58 -9.41 1.80 12.68
CA CYS A 58 -8.91 1.26 13.94
C CYS A 58 -9.42 2.16 15.07
N ARG A 59 -10.17 1.58 16.01
CA ARG A 59 -10.61 2.26 17.23
C ARG A 59 -9.64 2.00 18.37
#